data_AF-A0A963NU23-F1
#
_entry.id   AF-A0A963NU23-F1
#
_cell.length_a   1.000
_cell.length_b   1.000
_cell.length_c   1.000
_cell.angle_alpha   90.00
_cell.angle_beta   90.00
_cell.angle_gamma   90.00
#
_symmetry.space_group_name_H-M   'P 1'
#
loop_
_entity.id
_entity.type
_entity.pdbx_description
1 polymer ?
#
loop_
_entity_poly.entity_id
_entity_poly.type
_entity_poly.pdbx_seq_one_letter_code
_entity_poly.pdbx_strand_id
1 'polypeptide(L)'
;IEYARHVAGLEGANSTEFDPDCKHPVIALINEWKDADGSIQTRSASSDLGGTMRLGAQSSDVEPGTLAHSIYGDVVTERHRHRYEANKNYLDQLRAAGLVISALTQREHLTEIVELPQAVHPWYIGVQFHPEFKSTPWNGHPLFNAFIKAAVEHQKQRLQAH
;
A
#
# COMPACT_ATOMS: atom_id res chain seq x y z
N ILE A 1 -1.09 -5.44 -7.82
CA ILE A 1 -1.37 -6.34 -8.98
C ILE A 1 -0.35 -6.15 -10.09
N GLU A 2 -0.22 -4.94 -10.66
CA GLU A 2 0.75 -4.63 -11.73
C GLU A 2 2.17 -5.10 -11.42
N TYR A 3 2.73 -4.59 -10.31
CA TYR A 3 4.08 -4.96 -9.87
C TYR A 3 4.25 -6.47 -9.65
N ALA A 4 3.22 -7.12 -9.10
CA ALA A 4 3.22 -8.56 -8.86
C ALA A 4 3.35 -9.35 -10.18
N ARG A 5 2.56 -8.97 -11.19
CA ARG A 5 2.56 -9.62 -12.51
C ARG A 5 3.87 -9.39 -13.26
N HIS A 6 4.30 -8.14 -13.33
CA HIS A 6 5.32 -7.73 -14.30
C HIS A 6 6.73 -7.66 -13.72
N VAL A 7 6.87 -7.58 -12.39
CA VAL A 7 8.18 -7.52 -11.73
C VAL A 7 8.43 -8.74 -10.85
N ALA A 8 7.42 -9.18 -10.08
CA ALA A 8 7.56 -10.33 -9.19
C ALA A 8 7.27 -11.70 -9.83
N GLY A 9 6.97 -11.74 -11.13
CA GLY A 9 6.74 -12.98 -11.88
C GLY A 9 5.45 -13.73 -11.52
N LEU A 10 4.50 -13.08 -10.84
CA LEU A 10 3.22 -13.67 -10.45
C LEU A 10 2.20 -13.53 -11.57
N GLU A 11 2.41 -14.27 -12.66
CA GLU A 11 1.47 -14.31 -13.78
C GLU A 11 0.08 -14.78 -13.31
N GLY A 12 -0.96 -14.01 -13.61
CA GLY A 12 -2.32 -14.27 -13.11
C GLY A 12 -2.60 -13.72 -11.71
N ALA A 13 -1.72 -12.86 -11.15
CA ALA A 13 -2.03 -12.19 -9.90
C ALA A 13 -3.25 -11.28 -10.01
N ASN A 14 -4.14 -11.26 -9.03
CA ASN A 14 -5.31 -10.39 -9.03
C ASN A 14 -5.77 -10.06 -7.60
N SER A 15 -6.85 -9.28 -7.52
CA SER A 15 -7.65 -9.13 -6.30
C SER A 15 -8.80 -10.13 -6.30
N THR A 16 -9.09 -10.74 -5.16
CA THR A 16 -10.31 -11.54 -4.98
C THR A 16 -11.59 -10.70 -5.13
N GLU A 17 -11.48 -9.37 -5.03
CA GLU A 17 -12.56 -8.44 -5.35
C GLU A 17 -13.03 -8.54 -6.80
N PHE A 18 -12.09 -8.74 -7.73
CA PHE A 18 -12.36 -8.73 -9.17
C PHE A 18 -12.42 -10.15 -9.75
N ASP A 19 -11.59 -11.05 -9.22
CA ASP A 19 -11.46 -12.42 -9.69
C ASP A 19 -11.22 -13.34 -8.47
N PRO A 20 -12.30 -13.89 -7.88
CA PRO A 20 -12.22 -14.74 -6.69
C PRO A 20 -11.35 -15.99 -6.87
N ASP A 21 -11.23 -16.48 -8.11
CA ASP A 21 -10.52 -17.71 -8.46
C ASP A 21 -9.13 -17.44 -9.06
N CYS A 22 -8.63 -16.20 -8.96
CA CYS A 22 -7.33 -15.85 -9.51
C CYS A 22 -6.20 -16.71 -8.93
N LYS A 23 -5.21 -17.02 -9.78
CA LYS A 23 -4.09 -17.89 -9.43
C LYS A 23 -3.26 -17.35 -8.26
N HIS A 24 -3.06 -16.03 -8.21
CA HIS A 24 -2.33 -15.36 -7.13
C HIS A 24 -3.16 -14.21 -6.53
N PRO A 25 -3.94 -14.46 -5.45
CA PRO A 25 -4.74 -13.44 -4.78
C PRO A 25 -3.85 -12.53 -3.93
N VAL A 26 -3.15 -11.60 -4.59
CA VAL A 26 -2.21 -10.67 -3.95
C VAL A 26 -2.93 -9.55 -3.19
N ILE A 27 -4.20 -9.30 -3.53
CA ILE A 27 -5.12 -8.46 -2.75
C ILE A 27 -6.32 -9.34 -2.37
N ALA A 28 -6.67 -9.39 -1.09
CA ALA A 28 -7.76 -10.23 -0.59
C ALA A 28 -8.34 -9.70 0.73
N LEU A 29 -9.51 -10.19 1.15
CA LEU A 29 -9.99 -9.92 2.52
C LEU A 29 -9.07 -10.61 3.54
N ILE A 30 -8.90 -10.03 4.73
CA ILE A 30 -8.01 -10.58 5.78
C ILE A 30 -8.36 -12.03 6.14
N ASN A 31 -9.65 -12.36 6.14
CA ASN A 31 -10.15 -13.70 6.45
C ASN A 31 -10.01 -14.71 5.30
N GLU A 32 -9.70 -14.25 4.09
CA GLU A 32 -9.49 -15.12 2.92
C GLU A 32 -8.04 -15.60 2.80
N TRP A 33 -7.15 -15.13 3.67
CA TRP A 33 -5.78 -15.63 3.69
C TRP A 33 -5.80 -17.11 4.08
N LYS A 34 -5.42 -17.97 3.13
CA LYS A 34 -5.17 -19.38 3.39
C LYS A 34 -4.08 -19.50 4.44
N ASP A 35 -4.37 -20.21 5.52
CA ASP A 35 -3.35 -20.66 6.46
C ASP A 35 -2.39 -21.64 5.75
N ALA A 36 -1.19 -21.82 6.31
CA ALA A 36 -0.14 -22.67 5.73
C ALA A 36 -0.58 -24.15 5.54
N ASP A 37 -1.65 -24.58 6.20
CA ASP A 37 -2.27 -25.90 6.10
C ASP A 37 -3.36 -26.00 5.00
N GLY A 38 -3.61 -24.90 4.28
CA GLY A 38 -4.61 -24.83 3.21
C GLY A 38 -6.04 -24.59 3.68
N SER A 39 -6.27 -24.39 4.98
CA SER A 39 -7.59 -24.03 5.50
C SER A 39 -7.96 -22.59 5.11
N ILE A 40 -9.18 -22.41 4.60
CA ILE A 40 -9.74 -21.11 4.25
C ILE A 40 -10.76 -20.75 5.32
N GLN A 41 -10.52 -19.69 6.09
CA GLN A 41 -11.52 -19.10 6.99
C GLN A 41 -12.55 -18.31 6.15
N THR A 42 -13.32 -19.03 5.35
CA THR A 42 -14.27 -18.45 4.40
C THR A 42 -15.38 -17.75 5.17
N ARG A 43 -15.35 -16.41 5.20
CA ARG A 43 -16.57 -15.62 5.41
C ARG A 43 -16.83 -14.89 4.11
N SER A 44 -17.97 -15.20 3.50
CA SER A 44 -18.37 -14.69 2.19
C SER A 44 -18.44 -13.16 2.17
N ALA A 45 -18.39 -12.56 0.99
CA ALA A 45 -18.63 -11.13 0.78
C ALA A 45 -19.98 -10.63 1.35
N SER A 46 -20.92 -11.55 1.58
CA SER A 46 -22.24 -11.34 2.20
C SER A 46 -22.27 -11.46 3.73
N SER A 47 -21.18 -11.90 4.38
CA SER A 47 -21.06 -11.83 5.84
C SER A 47 -20.92 -10.37 6.26
N ASP A 48 -21.60 -10.00 7.35
CA ASP A 48 -21.82 -8.62 7.81
C ASP A 48 -20.72 -7.64 7.36
N LEU A 49 -21.11 -6.60 6.62
CA LEU A 49 -20.25 -5.50 6.18
C LEU A 49 -19.44 -4.88 7.33
N GLY A 50 -19.86 -5.10 8.59
CA GLY A 50 -19.14 -4.67 9.79
C GLY A 50 -17.90 -5.49 10.16
N GLY A 51 -17.74 -6.74 9.70
CA GLY A 51 -16.66 -7.63 10.15
C GLY A 51 -15.33 -7.49 9.40
N THR A 52 -15.33 -6.89 8.20
CA THR A 52 -14.15 -6.80 7.32
C THR A 52 -13.77 -5.37 6.94
N MET A 53 -14.62 -4.39 7.25
CA MET A 53 -14.35 -2.98 6.96
C MET A 53 -13.35 -2.39 7.95
N ARG A 54 -12.23 -1.86 7.45
CA ARG A 54 -11.35 -0.98 8.23
C ARG A 54 -11.83 0.45 8.07
N LEU A 55 -12.21 1.04 9.19
CA LEU A 55 -12.80 2.37 9.24
C LEU A 55 -12.13 3.20 10.33
N GLY A 56 -11.91 4.48 10.02
CA GLY A 56 -11.44 5.46 11.00
C GLY A 56 -9.92 5.60 11.04
N ALA A 57 -9.43 6.29 12.07
CA ALA A 57 -8.01 6.61 12.19
C ALA A 57 -7.21 5.42 12.74
N GLN A 58 -6.12 5.05 12.09
CA GLN A 58 -5.22 3.98 12.51
C GLN A 58 -3.76 4.42 12.34
N SER A 59 -2.89 3.94 13.23
CA SER A 59 -1.46 4.25 13.24
C SER A 59 -0.64 3.13 12.63
N SER A 60 0.42 3.53 11.95
CA SER A 60 1.34 2.63 11.24
C SER A 60 2.77 3.08 11.48
N ASP A 61 3.65 2.12 11.72
CA ASP A 61 5.08 2.37 11.83
C ASP A 61 5.65 2.51 10.43
N VAL A 62 6.52 3.50 10.24
CA VAL A 62 7.14 3.83 8.95
C VAL A 62 8.60 3.45 9.00
N GLU A 63 9.04 2.68 8.01
CA GLU A 63 10.39 2.12 7.94
C GLU A 63 11.43 3.23 7.75
N PRO A 64 12.44 3.37 8.63
CA PRO A 64 13.48 4.39 8.50
C PRO A 64 14.23 4.34 7.16
N GLY A 65 14.59 5.51 6.65
CA GLY A 65 15.34 5.63 5.38
C GLY A 65 14.49 5.48 4.11
N THR A 66 13.17 5.26 4.25
CA THR A 66 12.23 5.28 3.12
C THR A 66 11.81 6.70 2.73
N LEU A 67 11.26 6.86 1.52
CA LEU A 67 10.67 8.13 1.10
C LEU A 67 9.49 8.49 2.02
N ALA A 68 8.66 7.51 2.36
CA ALA A 68 7.58 7.68 3.34
C ALA A 68 8.09 8.23 4.68
N HIS A 69 9.18 7.69 5.23
CA HIS A 69 9.75 8.16 6.50
C HIS A 69 10.22 9.62 6.41
N SER A 70 10.81 10.03 5.29
CA SER A 70 11.18 11.44 5.09
C SER A 70 9.99 12.42 5.05
N ILE A 71 8.79 11.91 4.73
CA ILE A 71 7.55 12.69 4.64
C ILE A 71 6.83 12.75 5.99
N TYR A 72 6.77 11.62 6.70
CA TYR A 72 5.90 11.44 7.87
C TYR A 72 6.64 11.31 9.20
N GLY A 73 7.91 10.92 9.20
CA GLY A 73 8.64 10.48 10.39
C GLY A 73 8.35 9.02 10.74
N ASP A 74 8.52 8.67 12.02
CA ASP A 74 8.49 7.28 12.51
C ASP A 74 7.09 6.64 12.50
N VAL A 75 6.04 7.45 12.67
CA VAL A 75 4.66 6.97 12.77
C VAL A 75 3.75 7.87 11.94
N VAL A 76 2.89 7.23 11.14
CA VAL A 76 1.82 7.89 10.41
C VAL A 76 0.48 7.41 10.94
N THR A 77 -0.42 8.35 11.24
CA THR A 77 -1.80 8.02 11.61
C THR A 77 -2.72 8.56 10.54
N GLU A 78 -3.54 7.73 9.91
CA GLU A 78 -4.41 8.16 8.81
C GLU A 78 -5.79 7.51 8.84
N ARG A 79 -6.73 8.02 8.03
CA ARG A 79 -8.10 7.52 7.97
C ARG A 79 -8.27 6.45 6.90
N HIS A 80 -8.87 5.32 7.29
CA HIS A 80 -9.14 4.18 6.41
C HIS A 80 -10.63 4.07 6.10
N ARG A 81 -10.91 3.54 4.89
CA ARG A 81 -12.25 3.12 4.48
C ARG A 81 -12.16 2.09 3.34
N HIS A 82 -11.65 0.91 3.64
CA HIS A 82 -11.52 -0.18 2.67
C HIS A 82 -11.69 -1.54 3.39
N ARG A 83 -11.80 -2.62 2.61
CA ARG A 83 -12.00 -4.00 3.10
C ARG A 83 -10.89 -4.95 2.68
N TYR A 84 -10.38 -4.78 1.46
CA TYR A 84 -9.35 -5.62 0.89
C TYR A 84 -7.97 -5.12 1.30
N GLU A 85 -7.06 -6.07 1.47
CA GLU A 85 -5.71 -5.86 1.95
C GLU A 85 -4.69 -6.53 1.05
N ALA A 86 -3.43 -6.06 1.11
CA ALA A 86 -2.33 -6.83 0.57
C ALA A 86 -2.20 -8.16 1.31
N ASN A 87 -2.20 -9.25 0.56
CA ASN A 87 -2.09 -10.59 1.13
C ASN A 87 -0.65 -10.83 1.63
N LYS A 88 -0.53 -11.06 2.94
CA LYS A 88 0.75 -11.23 3.64
C LYS A 88 1.64 -12.32 3.05
N ASN A 89 1.03 -13.38 2.51
CA ASN A 89 1.73 -14.52 1.92
C ASN A 89 2.58 -14.15 0.71
N TYR A 90 2.37 -12.96 0.11
CA TYR A 90 3.12 -12.48 -1.05
C TYR A 90 4.12 -11.36 -0.73
N LEU A 91 4.10 -10.78 0.48
CA LEU A 91 4.90 -9.57 0.77
C LEU A 91 6.39 -9.82 0.65
N ASP A 92 6.88 -10.98 1.09
CA ASP A 92 8.31 -11.30 1.01
C ASP A 92 8.76 -11.50 -0.43
N GLN A 93 7.93 -12.14 -1.27
CA GLN A 93 8.21 -12.25 -2.70
C GLN A 93 8.21 -10.88 -3.39
N LEU A 94 7.28 -9.98 -3.02
CA LEU A 94 7.22 -8.62 -3.56
C LEU A 94 8.45 -7.80 -3.13
N ARG A 95 8.88 -7.93 -1.87
CA ARG A 95 10.12 -7.31 -1.36
C ARG A 95 11.35 -7.84 -2.09
N ALA A 96 11.45 -9.15 -2.27
CA ALA A 96 12.55 -9.78 -3.01
C ALA A 96 12.61 -9.32 -4.47
N ALA A 97 11.46 -9.04 -5.08
CA ALA A 97 11.37 -8.45 -6.42
C ALA A 97 11.74 -6.96 -6.48
N GLY A 98 11.86 -6.29 -5.33
CA GLY A 98 12.31 -4.91 -5.20
C GLY A 98 11.24 -3.91 -4.73
N LEU A 99 10.00 -4.34 -4.43
CA LEU A 99 8.98 -3.46 -3.89
C LEU A 99 9.34 -3.07 -2.45
N VAL A 100 9.32 -1.79 -2.14
CA VAL A 100 9.53 -1.32 -0.77
C VAL A 100 8.17 -1.23 -0.10
N ILE A 101 7.99 -1.96 1.00
CA ILE A 101 6.82 -1.83 1.89
C ILE A 101 7.26 -0.94 3.04
N SER A 102 6.94 0.35 2.95
CA SER A 102 7.50 1.40 3.81
C SER A 102 6.67 1.72 5.03
N ALA A 103 5.43 1.23 5.14
CA ALA A 103 4.69 1.29 6.39
C ALA A 103 3.78 0.08 6.61
N LEU A 104 3.71 -0.36 7.86
CA LEU A 104 2.86 -1.44 8.32
C LEU A 104 2.03 -1.00 9.54
N THR A 105 0.80 -1.50 9.69
CA THR A 105 0.04 -1.27 10.93
C THR A 105 0.76 -1.90 12.12
N GLN A 106 0.65 -1.24 13.27
CA GLN A 106 1.42 -1.60 14.47
C GLN A 106 1.04 -2.96 15.07
N ARG A 107 -0.22 -3.39 14.91
CA ARG A 107 -0.74 -4.61 15.52
C ARG A 107 -0.88 -5.74 14.51
N GLU A 108 -1.61 -5.50 13.44
CA GLU A 108 -1.92 -6.52 12.45
C GLU A 108 -0.83 -6.62 11.38
N HIS A 109 0.17 -5.73 11.33
CA HIS A 109 1.20 -5.69 10.28
C HIS A 109 0.61 -5.73 8.87
N LEU A 110 -0.44 -4.96 8.64
CA LEU A 110 -1.08 -4.77 7.32
C LEU A 110 -0.28 -3.76 6.52
N THR A 111 -0.19 -3.94 5.20
CA THR A 111 0.56 -3.03 4.33
C THR A 111 -0.20 -1.73 4.11
N GLU A 112 0.45 -0.61 4.42
CA GLU A 112 -0.18 0.72 4.40
C GLU A 112 0.43 1.66 3.38
N ILE A 113 1.76 1.62 3.25
CA ILE A 113 2.48 2.39 2.26
C ILE A 113 3.42 1.46 1.51
N VAL A 114 3.38 1.57 0.18
CA VAL A 114 4.35 0.95 -0.72
C VAL A 114 5.01 2.03 -1.57
N GLU A 115 6.27 1.80 -1.90
CA GLU A 115 7.04 2.68 -2.77
C GLU A 115 7.97 1.88 -3.69
N LEU A 116 8.46 2.54 -4.74
CA LEU A 116 9.57 2.00 -5.53
C LEU A 116 10.88 2.53 -4.95
N PRO A 117 12.00 1.78 -5.08
CA PRO A 117 13.31 2.32 -4.75
C PRO A 117 13.56 3.63 -5.52
N GLN A 118 14.09 4.65 -4.83
CA GLN A 118 14.32 5.96 -5.44
C GLN A 118 15.27 5.92 -6.66
N ALA A 119 16.16 4.93 -6.69
CA ALA A 119 17.04 4.67 -7.84
C ALA A 119 16.29 4.14 -9.09
N VAL A 120 15.10 3.53 -8.91
CA VAL A 120 14.23 3.04 -9.99
C VAL A 120 13.27 4.14 -10.43
N HIS A 121 12.67 4.85 -9.48
CA HIS A 121 11.78 5.98 -9.77
C HIS A 121 11.95 7.06 -8.70
N PRO A 122 12.22 8.33 -9.06
CA PRO A 122 12.60 9.37 -8.11
C PRO A 122 11.50 9.70 -7.09
N TRP A 123 10.23 9.47 -7.45
CA TRP A 123 9.10 9.64 -6.54
C TRP A 123 7.95 8.69 -6.92
N TYR A 124 7.73 7.64 -6.14
CA TYR A 124 6.59 6.72 -6.33
C TYR A 124 6.10 6.25 -4.97
N ILE A 125 4.87 6.61 -4.59
CA ILE A 125 4.23 6.15 -3.36
C ILE A 125 2.79 5.73 -3.68
N GLY A 126 2.38 4.58 -3.15
CA GLY A 126 1.00 4.16 -3.03
C GLY A 126 0.62 4.03 -1.56
N VAL A 127 -0.54 4.56 -1.19
CA VAL A 127 -1.08 4.49 0.16
C VAL A 127 -2.44 3.80 0.15
N GLN A 128 -2.77 3.12 1.25
CA GLN A 128 -4.05 2.43 1.40
C GLN A 128 -5.10 3.29 2.15
N PHE A 129 -4.64 4.23 2.98
CA PHE A 129 -5.46 5.24 3.63
C PHE A 129 -5.84 6.43 2.72
N HIS A 130 -6.65 7.34 3.26
CA HIS A 130 -7.19 8.53 2.61
C HIS A 130 -6.53 9.84 3.12
N PRO A 131 -5.38 10.27 2.56
CA PRO A 131 -4.69 11.50 2.98
C PRO A 131 -5.55 12.76 2.78
N GLU A 132 -6.50 12.74 1.86
CA GLU A 132 -7.41 13.85 1.60
C GLU A 132 -8.25 14.25 2.80
N PHE A 133 -8.57 13.32 3.71
CA PHE A 133 -9.38 13.62 4.88
C PHE A 133 -8.63 14.34 6.00
N LYS A 134 -7.29 14.43 5.92
CA LYS A 134 -6.45 15.18 6.85
C LYS A 134 -5.80 16.42 6.24
N SER A 135 -5.99 16.64 4.94
CA SER A 135 -5.54 17.87 4.28
C SER A 135 -6.37 19.06 4.75
N THR A 136 -5.72 20.20 5.02
CA THR A 136 -6.40 21.45 5.37
C THR A 136 -5.87 22.61 4.51
N PRO A 137 -6.65 23.69 4.31
CA PRO A 137 -6.20 24.85 3.54
C PRO A 137 -4.95 25.53 4.08
N TRP A 138 -4.68 25.39 5.39
CA TRP A 138 -3.60 26.11 6.07
C TRP A 138 -2.24 25.42 5.93
N ASN A 139 -2.22 24.08 6.00
CA ASN A 139 -0.96 23.31 6.02
C ASN A 139 -0.81 22.36 4.82
N GLY A 140 -1.89 22.05 4.10
CA GLY A 140 -1.91 20.94 3.16
C GLY A 140 -1.65 19.59 3.84
N HIS A 141 -1.61 18.52 3.06
CA HIS A 141 -1.20 17.21 3.54
C HIS A 141 0.28 16.99 3.23
N PRO A 142 1.11 16.43 4.15
CA PRO A 142 2.54 16.22 3.92
C PRO A 142 2.82 15.43 2.64
N LEU A 143 2.06 14.35 2.39
CA LEU A 143 2.19 13.57 1.15
C LEU A 143 1.90 14.39 -0.12
N PHE A 144 0.85 15.21 -0.13
CA PHE A 144 0.52 16.04 -1.29
C PHE A 144 1.56 17.14 -1.51
N ASN A 145 2.01 17.79 -0.42
CA ASN A 145 3.08 18.79 -0.49
C ASN A 145 4.37 18.17 -1.06
N ALA A 146 4.73 16.96 -0.60
CA ALA A 146 5.88 16.22 -1.09
C ALA A 146 5.74 15.83 -2.58
N PHE A 147 4.56 15.38 -2.99
CA PHE A 147 4.27 15.06 -4.39
C PHE A 147 4.42 16.28 -5.31
N ILE A 148 3.82 17.41 -4.94
CA ILE A 148 3.91 18.64 -5.73
C ILE A 148 5.37 19.13 -5.79
N LYS A 149 6.10 19.06 -4.68
CA LYS A 149 7.53 19.39 -4.66
C LYS A 149 8.33 18.51 -5.63
N ALA A 150 8.10 17.20 -5.64
CA ALA A 150 8.75 16.27 -6.55
C ALA A 150 8.39 16.55 -8.03
N ALA A 151 7.12 16.90 -8.30
CA ALA A 151 6.68 17.26 -9.66
C ALA A 151 7.35 18.53 -10.18
N VAL A 152 7.47 19.57 -9.34
CA VAL A 152 8.17 20.82 -9.67
C VAL A 152 9.65 20.56 -9.92
N GLU A 153 10.28 19.72 -9.10
CA GLU A 153 11.70 19.37 -9.27
C GLU A 153 11.93 18.58 -10.57
N HIS A 154 11.08 17.60 -10.86
CA HIS A 154 11.13 16.85 -12.11
C HIS A 154 10.94 17.77 -13.33
N GLN A 155 10.05 18.77 -13.26
CA GLN A 155 9.89 19.76 -14.32
C GLN A 155 11.18 20.56 -14.55
N LYS A 156 11.84 21.03 -13.48
CA LYS A 156 13.10 21.78 -13.57
C LYS A 156 14.20 20.94 -14.22
N GLN A 157 14.36 19.69 -13.78
CA GLN A 157 15.37 18.77 -14.33
C GLN A 157 15.14 18.52 -15.82
N ARG A 158 13.88 18.33 -16.24
CA ARG A 158 13.52 18.21 -17.66
C ARG A 158 13.88 19.45 -18.48
N LEU A 159 13.64 20.65 -17.94
CA LEU A 159 13.96 21.90 -18.64
C LEU A 159 15.46 22.17 -18.74
N GLN A 160 16.25 21.69 -17.77
CA GLN A 160 17.72 21.82 -17.79
C GLN A 160 18.41 20.79 -18.69
N ALA A 161 17.74 19.68 -18.99
CA ALA A 161 18.25 18.64 -19.89
C ALA A 161 18.01 18.96 -21.39
N HIS A 162 17.30 20.04 -21.71
CA HIS A 162 17.06 20.56 -23.06
C HIS A 162 17.86 21.84 -23.30
#